data_AF-A0A952S2P3-F1
#
_entry.id   AF-A0A952S2P3-F1
#
_cell.length_a   1.000
_cell.length_b   1.000
_cell.length_c   1.000
_cell.angle_alpha   90.00
_cell.angle_beta   90.00
_cell.angle_gamma   90.00
#
_symmetry.space_group_name_H-M   'P 1'
#
loop_
_entity.id
_entity.type
_entity.pdbx_description
1 polymer ?
#
loop_
_entity_poly.entity_id
_entity_poly.type
_entity_poly.pdbx_seq_one_letter_code
_entity_poly.pdbx_strand_id
1 'polypeptide(L)'
;MATDTQNLTTSSTITDEQFQAIVSFISDALDAGGMNKTADIGQVDPDTVTFPGSNNSEGGYEIRAFDDSLTGTAPVAIKLSYRRGSSAAQFQLGVQIGSGSDGSGNITGEKLSQQNFNLVLSAMTSQPWDICATENSFILCGSYSSSQYRSVISLERTRNASNEITDQGLMLVYKNVTDTFRSFYINYAANSFINETTTAGGCMMPSNQTSGLHGSGDTAVYPYNVFGVGEVLVPPLNLVGGFSSNFSDVTTYTIGVFGQSQTMKAIHTHGIARGGAGANAIMLMKWI
;
A
#
# COMPACT_ATOMS: atom_id res chain seq x y z
N MET A 1 -3.48 -7.83 -13.97
CA MET A 1 -3.19 -6.54 -13.33
C MET A 1 -4.44 -5.68 -13.44
N ALA A 2 -4.83 -5.05 -12.34
CA ALA A 2 -6.00 -4.19 -12.28
C ALA A 2 -5.68 -2.86 -11.58
N THR A 3 -6.34 -1.80 -12.03
CA THR A 3 -6.32 -0.47 -11.43
C THR A 3 -7.72 0.05 -11.29
N ASP A 4 -8.02 0.72 -10.18
CA ASP A 4 -9.27 1.44 -10.03
C ASP A 4 -9.09 2.73 -9.23
N THR A 5 -9.87 3.75 -9.60
CA THR A 5 -10.00 5.02 -8.88
C THR A 5 -11.46 5.24 -8.54
N GLN A 6 -11.77 5.31 -7.24
CA GLN A 6 -13.13 5.65 -6.80
C GLN A 6 -13.15 6.83 -5.84
N ASN A 7 -14.14 7.69 -6.03
CA ASN A 7 -14.43 8.81 -5.15
C ASN A 7 -15.37 8.33 -4.04
N LEU A 8 -14.79 7.83 -2.95
CA LEU A 8 -15.53 7.29 -1.82
C LEU A 8 -15.84 8.41 -0.82
N THR A 9 -17.12 8.50 -0.45
CA THR A 9 -17.57 9.50 0.52
C THR A 9 -17.46 8.90 1.91
N THR A 10 -16.67 9.54 2.76
CA THR A 10 -16.74 9.33 4.21
C THR A 10 -17.50 10.49 4.84
N SER A 11 -18.02 10.30 6.05
CA SER A 11 -18.58 11.40 6.84
C SER A 11 -17.96 11.44 8.23
N SER A 12 -18.47 12.29 9.14
CA SER A 12 -18.07 12.24 10.56
C SER A 12 -18.39 10.90 11.24
N THR A 13 -19.22 10.08 10.59
CA THR A 13 -19.47 8.67 10.93
C THR A 13 -19.52 7.88 9.63
N ILE A 14 -18.74 6.80 9.50
CA ILE A 14 -18.88 5.92 8.34
C ILE A 14 -20.20 5.16 8.48
N THR A 15 -21.07 5.25 7.48
CA THR A 15 -22.31 4.44 7.41
C THR A 15 -22.01 3.04 6.91
N ASP A 16 -22.94 2.10 7.09
CA ASP A 16 -22.78 0.74 6.58
C ASP A 16 -22.62 0.73 5.06
N GLU A 17 -23.38 1.55 4.33
CA GLU A 17 -23.28 1.65 2.87
C GLU A 17 -21.92 2.21 2.42
N GLN A 18 -21.37 3.18 3.16
CA GLN A 18 -20.04 3.71 2.89
C GLN A 18 -18.95 2.66 3.17
N PHE A 19 -19.13 1.86 4.22
CA PHE A 19 -18.22 0.78 4.56
C PHE A 19 -18.26 -0.34 3.52
N GLN A 20 -19.45 -0.76 3.09
CA GLN A 20 -19.66 -1.71 2.00
C GLN A 20 -18.96 -1.24 0.73
N ALA A 21 -19.16 0.02 0.33
CA ALA A 21 -18.48 0.57 -0.85
C ALA A 21 -16.94 0.52 -0.77
N ILE A 22 -16.36 0.79 0.41
CA ILE A 22 -14.90 0.67 0.63
C ILE A 22 -14.45 -0.80 0.54
N VAL A 23 -15.20 -1.73 1.15
CA VAL A 23 -14.88 -3.15 1.15
C VAL A 23 -14.97 -3.73 -0.27
N SER A 24 -16.05 -3.44 -1.00
CA SER A 24 -16.23 -3.87 -2.39
C SER A 24 -15.13 -3.32 -3.29
N PHE A 25 -14.81 -2.02 -3.19
CA PHE A 25 -13.73 -1.41 -3.97
C PHE A 25 -12.39 -2.14 -3.79
N ILE A 26 -12.03 -2.47 -2.56
CA ILE A 26 -10.78 -3.21 -2.27
C ILE A 26 -10.88 -4.65 -2.79
N SER A 27 -11.96 -5.36 -2.46
CA SER A 27 -12.18 -6.76 -2.85
C SER A 27 -12.14 -6.95 -4.37
N ASP A 28 -12.92 -6.15 -5.10
CA ASP A 28 -13.05 -6.24 -6.56
C ASP A 28 -11.73 -5.96 -7.27
N ALA A 29 -10.96 -4.99 -6.79
CA ALA A 29 -9.65 -4.68 -7.35
C ALA A 29 -8.63 -5.80 -7.11
N LEU A 30 -8.69 -6.47 -5.96
CA LEU A 30 -7.82 -7.62 -5.66
C LEU A 30 -8.21 -8.84 -6.52
N ASP A 31 -9.51 -9.09 -6.70
CA ASP A 31 -10.01 -10.13 -7.61
C ASP A 31 -9.57 -9.87 -9.06
N ALA A 32 -9.75 -8.65 -9.56
CA ALA A 32 -9.29 -8.25 -10.90
C ALA A 32 -7.75 -8.25 -11.02
N GLY A 33 -7.05 -8.06 -9.89
CA GLY A 33 -5.60 -8.15 -9.77
C GLY A 33 -5.06 -9.57 -9.92
N GLY A 34 -5.91 -10.60 -9.75
CA GLY A 34 -5.51 -12.01 -9.71
C GLY A 34 -5.12 -12.49 -8.32
N MET A 35 -5.53 -11.79 -7.26
CA MET A 35 -5.31 -12.24 -5.88
C MET A 35 -6.51 -13.07 -5.41
N ASN A 36 -6.35 -14.40 -5.45
CA ASN A 36 -7.44 -15.32 -5.18
C ASN A 36 -7.90 -15.24 -3.73
N LYS A 37 -9.22 -15.08 -3.51
CA LYS A 37 -9.85 -15.27 -2.20
C LYS A 37 -9.82 -16.75 -1.84
N THR A 38 -9.38 -17.08 -0.62
CA THR A 38 -9.40 -18.47 -0.15
C THR A 38 -10.83 -18.91 0.17
N ALA A 39 -11.04 -20.19 0.45
CA ALA A 39 -12.35 -20.75 0.79
C ALA A 39 -12.63 -20.76 2.32
N ASP A 40 -11.99 -19.87 3.08
CA ASP A 40 -12.14 -19.81 4.54
C ASP A 40 -13.58 -19.45 4.96
N ILE A 41 -14.05 -20.09 6.03
CA ILE A 41 -15.39 -19.88 6.59
C ILE A 41 -15.49 -18.53 7.29
N GLY A 42 -16.54 -17.76 6.99
CA GLY A 42 -16.82 -16.49 7.68
C GLY A 42 -16.10 -15.29 7.10
N GLN A 43 -15.56 -15.41 5.88
CA GLN A 43 -15.08 -14.26 5.14
C GLN A 43 -16.21 -13.28 4.83
N VAL A 44 -15.83 -12.01 4.69
CA VAL A 44 -16.74 -10.89 4.47
C VAL A 44 -17.47 -11.03 3.15
N ASP A 45 -18.77 -10.73 3.20
CA ASP A 45 -19.61 -10.41 2.06
C ASP A 45 -19.67 -8.88 1.93
N PRO A 46 -19.07 -8.29 0.87
CA PRO A 46 -19.03 -6.85 0.70
C PRO A 46 -20.42 -6.18 0.64
N ASP A 47 -21.47 -6.91 0.22
CA ASP A 47 -22.82 -6.34 0.05
C ASP A 47 -23.60 -6.22 1.37
N THR A 48 -23.20 -6.97 2.40
CA THR A 48 -23.94 -7.08 3.67
C THR A 48 -23.12 -6.71 4.90
N VAL A 49 -21.83 -6.44 4.74
CA VAL A 49 -20.96 -6.09 5.86
C VAL A 49 -21.41 -4.79 6.53
N THR A 50 -21.39 -4.75 7.85
CA THR A 50 -21.75 -3.58 8.65
C THR A 50 -20.51 -2.94 9.27
N PHE A 51 -20.49 -1.61 9.32
CA PHE A 51 -19.42 -0.88 9.98
C PHE A 51 -19.46 -1.14 11.50
N PRO A 52 -18.32 -1.47 12.14
CA PRO A 52 -18.35 -1.83 13.55
C PRO A 52 -18.86 -0.71 14.48
N GLY A 53 -19.77 -1.05 15.38
CA GLY A 53 -20.30 -0.10 16.38
C GLY A 53 -19.29 0.30 17.46
N SER A 54 -18.27 -0.52 17.71
CA SER A 54 -17.25 -0.31 18.73
C SER A 54 -15.92 0.18 18.12
N ASN A 55 -15.13 0.93 18.91
CA ASN A 55 -13.79 1.32 18.48
C ASN A 55 -12.84 0.10 18.47
N ASN A 56 -11.90 0.09 17.53
CA ASN A 56 -10.87 -0.94 17.35
C ASN A 56 -11.40 -2.36 17.09
N SER A 57 -12.65 -2.51 16.67
CA SER A 57 -13.25 -3.81 16.32
C SER A 57 -13.26 -4.07 14.82
N GLU A 58 -13.30 -5.35 14.46
CA GLU A 58 -13.41 -5.86 13.09
C GLU A 58 -14.88 -5.98 12.67
N GLY A 59 -15.18 -5.60 11.43
CA GLY A 59 -16.49 -5.77 10.81
C GLY A 59 -16.56 -6.95 9.85
N GLY A 60 -15.40 -7.38 9.35
CA GLY A 60 -15.24 -8.55 8.52
C GLY A 60 -13.78 -8.71 8.10
N TYR A 61 -13.47 -9.84 7.47
CA TYR A 61 -12.14 -10.08 6.92
C TYR A 61 -12.23 -10.85 5.61
N GLU A 62 -11.17 -10.78 4.82
CA GLU A 62 -10.93 -11.74 3.75
C GLU A 62 -9.49 -12.25 3.83
N ILE A 63 -9.27 -13.46 3.31
CA ILE A 63 -7.94 -14.03 3.17
C ILE A 63 -7.67 -14.20 1.68
N ARG A 64 -6.60 -13.55 1.23
CA ARG A 64 -6.15 -13.55 -0.16
C ARG A 64 -4.84 -14.31 -0.27
N ALA A 65 -4.65 -15.02 -1.37
CA ALA A 65 -3.38 -15.64 -1.72
C ALA A 65 -2.77 -14.98 -2.94
N PHE A 66 -1.45 -14.88 -2.97
CA PHE A 66 -0.74 -14.61 -4.22
C PHE A 66 -0.90 -15.81 -5.17
N ASP A 67 -1.03 -15.52 -6.46
CA ASP A 67 -1.25 -16.51 -7.53
C ASP A 67 -0.16 -16.42 -8.61
N ASP A 68 1.07 -16.20 -8.17
CA ASP A 68 2.23 -16.09 -9.03
C ASP A 68 2.99 -17.42 -9.16
N SER A 69 4.05 -17.44 -9.97
CA SER A 69 4.86 -18.64 -10.23
C SER A 69 5.53 -19.24 -8.99
N LEU A 70 5.57 -18.53 -7.85
CA LEU A 70 6.16 -18.99 -6.59
C LEU A 70 5.12 -19.49 -5.59
N THR A 71 3.82 -19.51 -5.91
CA THR A 71 2.79 -19.98 -4.98
C THR A 71 2.98 -21.43 -4.53
N GLY A 72 3.62 -22.28 -5.34
CA GLY A 72 3.95 -23.66 -4.97
C GLY A 72 5.16 -23.83 -4.05
N THR A 73 6.11 -22.88 -4.04
CA THR A 73 7.38 -22.99 -3.30
C THR A 73 7.49 -22.01 -2.13
N ALA A 74 6.89 -20.83 -2.27
CA ALA A 74 6.85 -19.76 -1.30
C ALA A 74 5.46 -19.12 -1.28
N PRO A 75 4.43 -19.84 -0.81
CA PRO A 75 3.06 -19.34 -0.76
C PRO A 75 2.94 -18.14 0.17
N VAL A 76 2.02 -17.23 -0.19
CA VAL A 76 1.73 -16.01 0.56
C VAL A 76 0.24 -15.94 0.78
N ALA A 77 -0.17 -15.98 2.04
CA ALA A 77 -1.54 -15.72 2.47
C ALA A 77 -1.60 -14.41 3.25
N ILE A 78 -2.57 -13.57 2.91
CA ILE A 78 -2.74 -12.23 3.44
C ILE A 78 -4.15 -12.14 3.99
N LYS A 79 -4.29 -11.93 5.30
CA LYS A 79 -5.57 -11.61 5.90
C LYS A 79 -5.74 -10.11 5.93
N LEU A 80 -6.78 -9.64 5.24
CA LEU A 80 -7.24 -8.26 5.23
C LEU A 80 -8.44 -8.14 6.15
N SER A 81 -8.26 -7.46 7.28
CA SER A 81 -9.33 -7.20 8.25
C SER A 81 -9.90 -5.80 8.04
N TYR A 82 -11.20 -5.70 7.78
CA TYR A 82 -11.90 -4.42 7.64
C TYR A 82 -12.40 -3.97 8.99
N ARG A 83 -11.85 -2.87 9.52
CA ARG A 83 -12.00 -2.48 10.92
C ARG A 83 -12.44 -1.05 11.07
N ARG A 84 -13.03 -0.77 12.24
CA ARG A 84 -13.12 0.58 12.77
C ARG A 84 -11.89 0.87 13.63
N GLY A 85 -11.30 2.06 13.45
CA GLY A 85 -10.21 2.54 14.30
C GLY A 85 -10.68 3.07 15.65
N SER A 86 -9.98 4.06 16.18
CA SER A 86 -10.27 4.68 17.49
C SER A 86 -11.45 5.66 17.48
N SER A 87 -12.07 5.92 16.32
CA SER A 87 -13.24 6.80 16.18
C SER A 87 -14.24 6.28 15.16
N ALA A 88 -15.47 6.81 15.18
CA ALA A 88 -16.55 6.44 14.26
C ALA A 88 -16.33 6.89 12.81
N ALA A 89 -15.38 7.80 12.56
CA ALA A 89 -15.03 8.27 11.22
C ALA A 89 -13.80 7.55 10.63
N GLN A 90 -13.25 6.57 11.34
CA GLN A 90 -11.97 5.98 11.02
C GLN A 90 -12.14 4.56 10.51
N PHE A 91 -11.97 4.39 9.20
CA PHE A 91 -11.73 3.09 8.60
C PHE A 91 -10.26 2.70 8.79
N GLN A 92 -10.07 1.47 9.21
CA GLN A 92 -8.77 0.85 9.44
C GLN A 92 -8.71 -0.47 8.69
N LEU A 93 -7.62 -0.70 7.95
CA LEU A 93 -7.32 -1.98 7.34
C LEU A 93 -6.32 -2.71 8.24
N GLY A 94 -6.63 -3.92 8.68
CA GLY A 94 -5.66 -4.82 9.31
C GLY A 94 -5.00 -5.68 8.25
N VAL A 95 -3.68 -5.88 8.32
CA VAL A 95 -2.97 -6.85 7.47
C VAL A 95 -2.16 -7.79 8.34
N GLN A 96 -2.39 -9.08 8.17
CA GLN A 96 -1.59 -10.17 8.72
C GLN A 96 -1.09 -11.02 7.55
N ILE A 97 0.13 -11.53 7.64
CA ILE A 97 0.77 -12.28 6.55
C ILE A 97 1.31 -13.60 7.08
N GLY A 98 1.09 -14.68 6.33
CA GLY A 98 1.70 -15.99 6.56
C GLY A 98 1.82 -16.78 5.27
N SER A 99 1.99 -18.09 5.41
CA SER A 99 2.18 -19.00 4.28
C SER A 99 0.90 -19.73 3.85
N GLY A 100 -0.19 -19.59 4.60
CA GLY A 100 -1.44 -20.27 4.29
C GLY A 100 -2.57 -19.85 5.23
N SER A 101 -3.70 -20.56 5.11
CA SER A 101 -4.85 -20.42 6.00
C SER A 101 -5.27 -21.79 6.55
N ASP A 102 -5.95 -21.80 7.70
CA ASP A 102 -6.49 -23.02 8.31
C ASP A 102 -7.93 -23.36 7.86
N GLY A 103 -8.50 -22.58 6.94
CA GLY A 103 -9.89 -22.73 6.46
C GLY A 103 -10.94 -22.17 7.43
N SER A 104 -10.53 -21.70 8.60
CA SER A 104 -11.38 -21.13 9.66
C SER A 104 -11.09 -19.65 9.91
N GLY A 105 -10.40 -18.99 8.96
CA GLY A 105 -10.08 -17.57 9.06
C GLY A 105 -8.80 -17.24 9.80
N ASN A 106 -7.96 -18.21 10.13
CA ASN A 106 -6.65 -17.96 10.75
C ASN A 106 -5.51 -18.19 9.76
N ILE A 107 -4.57 -17.26 9.76
CA ILE A 107 -3.31 -17.39 9.03
C ILE A 107 -2.45 -18.49 9.68
N THR A 108 -1.90 -19.37 8.85
CA THR A 108 -0.89 -20.37 9.24
C THR A 108 0.50 -19.94 8.77
N GLY A 109 1.54 -20.40 9.46
CA GLY A 109 2.93 -20.03 9.17
C GLY A 109 3.14 -18.52 9.20
N GLU A 110 2.64 -17.87 10.25
CA GLU A 110 2.68 -16.41 10.40
C GLU A 110 4.10 -15.85 10.17
N LYS A 111 4.18 -14.86 9.30
CA LYS A 111 5.40 -14.09 8.97
C LYS A 111 5.31 -12.65 9.45
N LEU A 112 4.11 -12.10 9.51
CA LEU A 112 3.82 -10.79 10.08
C LEU A 112 2.49 -10.86 10.85
N SER A 113 2.57 -10.61 12.15
CA SER A 113 1.38 -10.44 12.99
C SER A 113 0.59 -9.20 12.58
N GLN A 114 -0.71 -9.18 12.87
CA GLN A 114 -1.62 -8.15 12.37
C GLN A 114 -1.11 -6.73 12.65
N GLN A 115 -0.90 -5.98 11.57
CA GLN A 115 -0.62 -4.55 11.58
C GLN A 115 -1.88 -3.79 11.20
N ASN A 116 -2.16 -2.68 11.87
CA ASN A 116 -3.38 -1.90 11.71
C ASN A 116 -3.08 -0.55 11.04
N PHE A 117 -3.70 -0.32 9.89
CA PHE A 117 -3.48 0.84 9.04
C PHE A 117 -4.70 1.74 9.03
N ASN A 118 -4.56 2.95 9.57
CA ASN A 118 -5.63 3.93 9.53
C ASN A 118 -5.64 4.56 8.14
N LEU A 119 -6.69 4.30 7.36
CA LEU A 119 -6.74 4.76 5.97
C LEU A 119 -7.58 6.03 5.80
N VAL A 120 -8.52 6.31 6.71
CA VAL A 120 -9.35 7.53 6.73
C VAL A 120 -9.29 8.18 8.11
N LEU A 121 -9.15 9.51 8.14
CA LEU A 121 -9.51 10.33 9.30
C LEU A 121 -10.46 11.43 8.84
N SER A 122 -11.75 11.25 9.11
CA SER A 122 -12.75 12.32 9.15
C SER A 122 -12.67 13.36 8.03
N ALA A 123 -13.27 13.07 6.87
CA ALA A 123 -13.61 14.12 5.91
C ALA A 123 -15.11 14.06 5.62
N MET A 124 -15.79 15.21 5.66
CA MET A 124 -17.20 15.37 5.26
C MET A 124 -17.36 15.52 3.74
N THR A 125 -16.39 15.05 2.96
CA THR A 125 -16.35 15.23 1.50
C THR A 125 -15.86 13.95 0.84
N SER A 126 -16.34 13.71 -0.37
CA SER A 126 -15.87 12.63 -1.24
C SER A 126 -14.37 12.79 -1.50
N GLN A 127 -13.60 11.71 -1.28
CA GLN A 127 -12.16 11.68 -1.49
C GLN A 127 -11.81 10.56 -2.47
N PRO A 128 -10.83 10.78 -3.35
CA PRO A 128 -10.34 9.73 -4.23
C PRO A 128 -9.58 8.65 -3.45
N TRP A 129 -9.75 7.43 -3.90
CA TRP A 129 -9.04 6.24 -3.51
C TRP A 129 -8.46 5.59 -4.75
N ASP A 130 -7.24 5.09 -4.65
CA ASP A 130 -6.54 4.45 -5.75
C ASP A 130 -6.02 3.09 -5.31
N ILE A 131 -6.22 2.09 -6.16
CA ILE A 131 -5.65 0.76 -5.95
C ILE A 131 -5.06 0.23 -7.25
N CYS A 132 -3.92 -0.44 -7.15
CA CYS A 132 -3.34 -1.26 -8.21
C CYS A 132 -3.00 -2.62 -7.62
N ALA A 133 -3.42 -3.69 -8.28
CA ALA A 133 -3.19 -5.07 -7.84
C ALA A 133 -2.72 -5.97 -8.99
N THR A 134 -1.89 -6.94 -8.61
CA THR A 134 -1.38 -8.03 -9.45
C THR A 134 -1.37 -9.31 -8.62
N GLU A 135 -1.08 -10.45 -9.26
CA GLU A 135 -0.93 -11.76 -8.62
C GLU A 135 0.12 -11.80 -7.48
N ASN A 136 1.08 -10.86 -7.43
CA ASN A 136 2.20 -10.84 -6.48
C ASN A 136 2.42 -9.50 -5.75
N SER A 137 1.52 -8.54 -5.95
CA SER A 137 1.65 -7.22 -5.38
C SER A 137 0.32 -6.48 -5.34
N PHE A 138 0.15 -5.61 -4.35
CA PHE A 138 -0.87 -4.58 -4.40
C PHE A 138 -0.39 -3.29 -3.75
N ILE A 139 -0.98 -2.18 -4.17
CA ILE A 139 -0.82 -0.88 -3.54
C ILE A 139 -2.18 -0.20 -3.46
N LEU A 140 -2.51 0.30 -2.28
CA LEU A 140 -3.74 1.03 -1.97
C LEU A 140 -3.35 2.37 -1.38
N CYS A 141 -3.84 3.45 -1.99
CA CYS A 141 -3.82 4.78 -1.40
C CYS A 141 -5.23 5.17 -0.98
N GLY A 142 -5.40 5.40 0.33
CA GLY A 142 -6.68 5.81 0.90
C GLY A 142 -6.84 7.33 0.94
N SER A 143 -8.08 7.77 0.72
CA SER A 143 -8.63 9.12 0.96
C SER A 143 -7.60 10.25 1.03
N TYR A 144 -7.24 10.83 -0.12
CA TYR A 144 -6.33 11.96 -0.18
C TYR A 144 -7.04 13.27 -0.54
N SER A 145 -6.95 14.26 0.37
CA SER A 145 -7.42 15.64 0.12
C SER A 145 -6.26 16.59 -0.23
N SER A 146 -6.59 17.77 -0.75
CA SER A 146 -5.61 18.80 -1.10
C SER A 146 -4.86 19.42 0.07
N SER A 147 -5.35 19.23 1.31
CA SER A 147 -4.85 19.98 2.46
C SER A 147 -4.26 19.13 3.58
N GLN A 148 -4.50 17.81 3.67
CA GLN A 148 -3.92 17.02 4.76
C GLN A 148 -4.09 15.50 4.61
N TYR A 149 -3.03 14.81 5.05
CA TYR A 149 -2.87 13.40 5.38
C TYR A 149 -3.26 12.35 4.34
N ARG A 150 -2.31 11.44 4.10
CA ARG A 150 -2.49 10.34 3.14
C ARG A 150 -2.04 9.05 3.76
N SER A 151 -2.82 8.03 3.48
CA SER A 151 -2.50 6.66 3.82
C SER A 151 -2.11 5.93 2.55
N VAL A 152 -1.00 5.20 2.63
CA VAL A 152 -0.62 4.28 1.58
C VAL A 152 -0.24 2.97 2.23
N ILE A 153 -0.60 1.87 1.61
CA ILE A 153 -0.09 0.55 1.91
C ILE A 153 0.31 -0.09 0.59
N SER A 154 1.51 -0.65 0.54
CA SER A 154 2.05 -1.33 -0.61
C SER A 154 2.69 -2.63 -0.14
N LEU A 155 2.27 -3.74 -0.73
CA LEU A 155 2.87 -5.06 -0.53
C LEU A 155 3.38 -5.58 -1.86
N GLU A 156 4.61 -6.09 -1.88
CA GLU A 156 5.20 -6.71 -3.06
C GLU A 156 6.16 -7.84 -2.65
N ARG A 157 6.27 -8.88 -3.49
CA ARG A 157 7.39 -9.82 -3.40
C ARG A 157 8.73 -9.15 -3.63
N THR A 158 9.77 -9.66 -2.98
CA THR A 158 11.14 -9.23 -3.25
C THR A 158 11.54 -9.59 -4.68
N ARG A 159 12.43 -8.80 -5.28
CA ARG A 159 12.94 -9.02 -6.63
C ARG A 159 14.46 -9.15 -6.65
N ASN A 160 14.96 -9.82 -7.68
CA ASN A 160 16.39 -9.86 -7.97
C ASN A 160 16.82 -8.69 -8.88
N ALA A 161 18.12 -8.61 -9.20
CA ALA A 161 18.68 -7.56 -10.06
C ALA A 161 18.16 -7.61 -11.52
N SER A 162 17.60 -8.75 -11.95
CA SER A 162 16.96 -8.95 -13.26
C SER A 162 15.46 -8.64 -13.22
N ASN A 163 14.95 -8.09 -12.11
CA ASN A 163 13.54 -7.77 -11.89
C ASN A 163 12.58 -8.97 -11.80
N GLU A 164 13.11 -10.18 -11.62
CA GLU A 164 12.30 -11.38 -11.42
C GLU A 164 11.84 -11.44 -9.96
N ILE A 165 10.60 -11.90 -9.73
CA ILE A 165 10.12 -12.15 -8.37
C ILE A 165 10.94 -13.26 -7.70
N THR A 166 11.13 -13.17 -6.39
CA THR A 166 11.94 -14.11 -5.62
C THR A 166 11.16 -14.68 -4.44
N ASP A 167 11.61 -15.84 -3.96
CA ASP A 167 11.11 -16.55 -2.78
C ASP A 167 11.80 -16.09 -1.48
N GLN A 168 12.54 -14.97 -1.52
CA GLN A 168 13.34 -14.52 -0.39
C GLN A 168 12.50 -13.78 0.67
N GLY A 169 11.40 -13.16 0.26
CA GLY A 169 10.61 -12.38 1.18
C GLY A 169 9.52 -11.50 0.56
N LEU A 170 9.04 -10.58 1.39
CA LEU A 170 8.09 -9.54 1.03
C LEU A 170 8.57 -8.18 1.53
N MET A 171 8.11 -7.16 0.84
CA MET A 171 8.26 -5.79 1.27
C MET A 171 6.88 -5.17 1.45
N LEU A 172 6.60 -4.72 2.68
CA LEU A 172 5.40 -4.00 3.04
C LEU A 172 5.78 -2.58 3.42
N VAL A 173 5.40 -1.62 2.59
CA VAL A 173 5.58 -0.20 2.87
C VAL A 173 4.23 0.39 3.23
N TYR A 174 4.18 1.18 4.30
CA TYR A 174 2.97 1.91 4.60
C TYR A 174 3.23 3.25 5.26
N LYS A 175 2.21 4.09 5.21
CA LYS A 175 2.09 5.30 6.00
C LYS A 175 0.66 5.40 6.50
N ASN A 176 0.51 5.65 7.80
CA ASN A 176 -0.77 6.02 8.37
C ASN A 176 -1.02 7.53 8.18
N VAL A 177 -2.29 7.91 8.29
CA VAL A 177 -2.72 9.31 8.23
C VAL A 177 -1.92 10.18 9.21
N THR A 178 -1.74 9.76 10.47
CA THR A 178 -1.05 10.51 11.55
C THR A 178 0.39 10.09 11.83
N ASP A 179 0.92 9.07 11.13
CA ASP A 179 2.22 8.47 11.49
C ASP A 179 3.30 8.73 10.42
N THR A 180 4.51 8.41 10.83
CA THR A 180 5.73 8.24 10.04
C THR A 180 5.62 7.09 9.02
N PHE A 181 6.52 7.09 8.04
CA PHE A 181 6.68 5.97 7.14
C PHE A 181 7.21 4.78 7.88
N ARG A 182 6.68 3.62 7.51
CA ARG A 182 7.18 2.35 8.01
C ARG A 182 7.32 1.38 6.87
N SER A 183 8.37 0.58 6.97
CA SER A 183 8.68 -0.47 6.01
C SER A 183 8.95 -1.75 6.79
N PHE A 184 8.25 -2.81 6.44
CA PHE A 184 8.58 -4.16 6.88
C PHE A 184 9.27 -4.90 5.74
N TYR A 185 10.43 -5.46 6.04
CA TYR A 185 11.07 -6.46 5.21
C TYR A 185 10.88 -7.82 5.87
N ILE A 186 10.09 -8.69 5.25
CA ILE A 186 9.78 -10.02 5.75
C ILE A 186 10.74 -11.00 5.08
N ASN A 187 11.66 -11.59 5.84
CA ASN A 187 12.65 -12.54 5.34
C ASN A 187 12.19 -13.98 5.60
N TYR A 188 11.97 -14.75 4.53
CA TYR A 188 11.46 -16.11 4.65
C TYR A 188 12.48 -17.08 5.23
N ALA A 189 13.74 -16.98 4.80
CA ALA A 189 14.82 -17.85 5.24
C ALA A 189 15.14 -17.67 6.73
N ALA A 190 15.14 -16.42 7.20
CA ALA A 190 15.39 -16.11 8.61
C ALA A 190 14.15 -16.28 9.51
N ASN A 191 12.97 -16.47 8.91
CA ASN A 191 11.68 -16.45 9.60
C ASN A 191 11.54 -15.22 10.53
N SER A 192 11.93 -14.07 10.02
CA SER A 192 11.96 -12.81 10.77
C SER A 192 11.48 -11.67 9.89
N PHE A 193 11.21 -10.53 10.51
CA PHE A 193 11.02 -9.29 9.78
C PHE A 193 11.83 -8.16 10.40
N ILE A 194 12.28 -7.24 9.56
CA ILE A 194 12.87 -5.97 9.97
C ILE A 194 11.76 -4.93 9.86
N ASN A 195 11.58 -4.13 10.91
CA ASN A 195 10.66 -3.00 10.92
C ASN A 195 11.47 -1.71 10.99
N GLU A 196 11.43 -0.94 9.91
CA GLU A 196 12.04 0.38 9.86
C GLU A 196 10.99 1.46 10.00
N THR A 197 11.27 2.46 10.84
CA THR A 197 10.42 3.64 11.01
C THR A 197 11.20 4.89 10.61
N THR A 198 10.69 5.64 9.65
CA THR A 198 11.35 6.84 9.12
C THR A 198 10.39 8.01 9.02
N THR A 199 10.84 9.21 9.41
CA THR A 199 10.04 10.45 9.29
C THR A 199 9.98 10.98 7.85
N ALA A 200 10.86 10.51 6.98
CA ALA A 200 10.93 10.81 5.56
C ALA A 200 10.89 9.48 4.80
N GLY A 201 9.91 9.28 3.90
CA GLY A 201 9.80 8.08 3.08
C GLY A 201 11.13 7.73 2.39
N GLY A 202 11.36 6.44 2.14
CA GLY A 202 12.66 5.86 1.77
C GLY A 202 13.30 6.29 0.44
N CYS A 203 12.78 7.30 -0.25
CA CYS A 203 13.41 7.86 -1.43
C CYS A 203 14.61 8.74 -1.06
N MET A 204 15.81 8.36 -1.53
CA MET A 204 17.01 9.16 -1.36
C MET A 204 17.00 10.34 -2.34
N MET A 205 16.49 11.48 -1.90
CA MET A 205 16.42 12.71 -2.69
C MET A 205 17.41 13.75 -2.15
N PRO A 206 18.06 14.55 -3.02
CA PRO A 206 18.95 15.62 -2.57
C PRO A 206 18.16 16.69 -1.80
N SER A 207 18.74 17.18 -0.71
CA SER A 207 18.05 17.99 0.33
C SER A 207 17.75 19.43 -0.05
N ASN A 208 18.29 19.95 -1.15
CA ASN A 208 18.05 21.33 -1.59
C ASN A 208 18.25 21.43 -3.09
N GLN A 209 17.15 21.48 -3.84
CA GLN A 209 17.20 21.81 -5.26
C GLN A 209 15.95 22.60 -5.67
N THR A 210 16.07 23.92 -5.58
CA THR A 210 15.51 24.82 -6.59
C THR A 210 16.24 24.50 -7.89
N SER A 211 15.64 23.71 -8.79
CA SER A 211 16.01 23.54 -10.21
C SER A 211 17.53 23.54 -10.54
N GLY A 212 18.17 22.39 -10.78
CA GLY A 212 19.56 22.45 -11.27
C GLY A 212 20.34 21.16 -11.48
N LEU A 213 20.18 20.12 -10.64
CA LEU A 213 21.04 18.93 -10.76
C LEU A 213 20.81 18.09 -12.01
N HIS A 214 19.62 18.16 -12.60
CA HIS A 214 19.23 17.38 -13.78
C HIS A 214 19.12 18.22 -15.05
N GLY A 215 19.55 19.50 -15.02
CA GLY A 215 19.30 20.41 -16.14
C GLY A 215 17.84 20.90 -16.20
N SER A 216 17.60 21.97 -16.95
CA SER A 216 16.25 22.51 -17.12
C SER A 216 15.43 21.63 -18.07
N GLY A 217 14.30 21.11 -17.59
CA GLY A 217 13.36 20.31 -18.40
C GLY A 217 13.32 18.83 -18.04
N ASP A 218 14.25 18.34 -17.22
CA ASP A 218 14.29 16.94 -16.82
C ASP A 218 13.47 16.71 -15.54
N THR A 219 12.77 15.57 -15.52
CA THR A 219 11.99 15.10 -14.37
C THR A 219 12.76 14.03 -13.63
N ALA A 220 13.12 14.31 -12.38
CA ALA A 220 13.86 13.36 -11.56
C ALA A 220 12.92 12.40 -10.82
N VAL A 221 13.20 11.10 -10.94
CA VAL A 221 12.53 10.03 -10.22
C VAL A 221 13.55 9.30 -9.36
N TYR A 222 13.16 8.97 -8.14
CA TYR A 222 13.98 8.30 -7.14
C TYR A 222 13.31 7.00 -6.71
N PRO A 223 14.00 5.86 -6.72
CA PRO A 223 13.43 4.62 -6.21
C PRO A 223 13.08 4.76 -4.72
N TYR A 224 12.01 4.12 -4.30
CA TYR A 224 11.69 3.99 -2.88
C TYR A 224 12.60 2.92 -2.27
N ASN A 225 13.60 3.32 -1.49
CA ASN A 225 14.50 2.35 -0.87
C ASN A 225 13.93 1.93 0.49
N VAL A 226 13.93 0.63 0.73
CA VAL A 226 13.82 0.11 2.10
C VAL A 226 15.24 -0.20 2.52
N PHE A 227 15.70 0.50 3.56
CA PHE A 227 16.99 0.15 4.14
C PHE A 227 16.78 -1.13 4.96
N GLY A 228 17.72 -2.06 4.87
CA GLY A 228 17.86 -3.13 5.85
C GLY A 228 19.09 -2.82 6.68
N VAL A 229 19.28 -3.51 7.80
CA VAL A 229 20.52 -3.49 8.60
C VAL A 229 21.73 -3.87 7.73
N GLY A 230 22.33 -2.89 7.06
CA GLY A 230 23.56 -3.01 6.27
C GLY A 230 23.38 -3.35 4.79
N GLU A 231 22.16 -3.57 4.29
CA GLU A 231 21.92 -3.97 2.89
C GLU A 231 20.91 -3.03 2.20
N VAL A 232 21.23 -2.63 0.97
CA VAL A 232 20.30 -1.94 0.07
C VAL A 232 19.60 -3.01 -0.76
N LEU A 233 18.33 -3.23 -0.46
CA LEU A 233 17.50 -4.18 -1.20
C LEU A 233 17.09 -3.59 -2.54
N VAL A 234 16.70 -4.46 -3.49
CA VAL A 234 16.06 -4.02 -4.73
C VAL A 234 14.75 -3.29 -4.37
N PRO A 235 14.61 -2.01 -4.73
CA PRO A 235 13.41 -1.21 -4.50
C PRO A 235 12.12 -1.87 -5.04
N PRO A 236 10.94 -1.60 -4.44
CA PRO A 236 9.67 -2.04 -4.98
C PRO A 236 9.42 -1.37 -6.33
N LEU A 237 8.69 -2.06 -7.20
CA LEU A 237 8.13 -1.43 -8.39
C LEU A 237 6.86 -0.64 -8.07
N ASN A 238 6.20 -0.94 -6.96
CA ASN A 238 4.97 -0.28 -6.57
C ASN A 238 5.14 1.21 -6.25
N LEU A 239 6.35 1.68 -5.90
CA LEU A 239 6.58 3.02 -5.35
C LEU A 239 7.85 3.69 -5.88
N VAL A 240 7.70 4.93 -6.33
CA VAL A 240 8.83 5.84 -6.58
C VAL A 240 8.54 7.22 -5.98
N GLY A 241 9.59 7.98 -5.68
CA GLY A 241 9.53 9.36 -5.26
C GLY A 241 9.98 10.32 -6.36
N GLY A 242 9.59 11.58 -6.26
CA GLY A 242 10.04 12.64 -7.16
C GLY A 242 9.82 14.01 -6.56
N PHE A 243 10.32 15.07 -7.20
CA PHE A 243 10.03 16.43 -6.77
C PHE A 243 8.60 16.80 -7.19
N SER A 244 7.83 17.34 -6.25
CA SER A 244 6.41 17.63 -6.49
C SER A 244 6.20 18.68 -7.58
N SER A 245 7.20 19.50 -7.89
CA SER A 245 7.17 20.47 -9.00
C SER A 245 7.30 19.83 -10.38
N ASN A 246 7.73 18.56 -10.47
CA ASN A 246 7.86 17.85 -11.74
C ASN A 246 6.63 17.04 -12.13
N PHE A 247 5.67 16.88 -11.21
CA PHE A 247 4.50 16.04 -11.41
C PHE A 247 3.23 16.81 -11.07
N SER A 248 2.22 16.63 -11.91
CA SER A 248 0.86 17.08 -11.67
C SER A 248 0.13 16.02 -10.85
N ASP A 249 -0.67 16.47 -9.89
CA ASP A 249 -1.42 15.59 -9.01
C ASP A 249 -2.40 14.72 -9.82
N VAL A 250 -2.56 13.45 -9.41
CA VAL A 250 -3.51 12.49 -9.98
C VAL A 250 -3.26 12.19 -11.47
N THR A 251 -2.07 12.52 -11.98
CA THR A 251 -1.66 12.29 -13.37
C THR A 251 -0.82 11.03 -13.50
N THR A 252 -0.95 10.32 -14.62
CA THR A 252 -0.15 9.12 -14.93
C THR A 252 1.09 9.48 -15.76
N TYR A 253 2.18 8.76 -15.50
CA TYR A 253 3.48 8.95 -16.12
C TYR A 253 4.08 7.59 -16.48
N THR A 254 4.74 7.48 -17.63
CA THR A 254 5.56 6.32 -17.94
C THR A 254 6.97 6.56 -17.41
N ILE A 255 7.41 5.70 -16.49
CA ILE A 255 8.70 5.79 -15.80
C ILE A 255 9.48 4.51 -16.04
N GLY A 256 10.76 4.64 -16.40
CA GLY A 256 11.69 3.52 -16.46
C GLY A 256 12.18 3.14 -15.06
N VAL A 257 11.82 1.95 -14.57
CA VAL A 257 12.29 1.39 -13.29
C VAL A 257 12.99 0.06 -13.58
N PHE A 258 14.28 -0.06 -13.26
CA PHE A 258 15.13 -1.23 -13.59
C PHE A 258 15.10 -1.65 -15.07
N GLY A 259 15.10 -0.68 -15.98
CA GLY A 259 15.06 -0.94 -17.43
C GLY A 259 13.68 -1.37 -17.95
N GLN A 260 12.66 -1.43 -17.10
CA GLN A 260 11.28 -1.71 -17.49
C GLN A 260 10.46 -0.42 -17.47
N SER A 261 9.59 -0.24 -18.46
CA SER A 261 8.59 0.85 -18.41
C SER A 261 7.47 0.47 -17.45
N GLN A 262 7.13 1.36 -16.53
CA GLN A 262 5.99 1.25 -15.63
C GLN A 262 5.14 2.51 -15.75
N THR A 263 3.83 2.37 -15.79
CA THR A 263 2.90 3.48 -15.67
C THR A 263 2.68 3.75 -14.19
N MET A 264 3.07 4.93 -13.74
CA MET A 264 2.98 5.36 -12.35
C MET A 264 1.99 6.53 -12.25
N LYS A 265 1.12 6.52 -11.25
CA LYS A 265 0.20 7.62 -10.94
C LYS A 265 0.76 8.47 -9.82
N ALA A 266 0.87 9.78 -10.03
CA ALA A 266 1.31 10.72 -9.02
C ALA A 266 0.21 10.94 -7.97
N ILE A 267 0.44 10.46 -6.74
CA ILE A 267 -0.59 10.42 -5.68
C ILE A 267 -0.62 11.73 -4.86
N HIS A 268 -0.47 12.84 -5.58
CA HIS A 268 -0.57 14.23 -5.14
C HIS A 268 0.68 14.82 -4.43
N THR A 269 0.84 16.14 -4.44
CA THR A 269 2.01 16.96 -4.03
C THR A 269 2.37 17.02 -2.54
N HIS A 270 1.50 16.60 -1.62
CA HIS A 270 1.69 16.83 -0.18
C HIS A 270 1.78 15.52 0.64
N GLY A 271 3.00 15.15 1.03
CA GLY A 271 3.21 14.46 2.31
C GLY A 271 3.39 12.95 2.31
N ILE A 272 3.73 12.33 1.17
CA ILE A 272 4.15 10.92 1.14
C ILE A 272 5.68 10.76 0.97
N ALA A 273 6.39 11.84 0.68
CA ALA A 273 7.84 11.87 0.79
C ALA A 273 8.22 13.23 1.38
N ARG A 274 8.99 13.26 2.46
CA ARG A 274 9.69 14.48 2.87
C ARG A 274 11.09 14.36 2.30
N GLY A 275 11.45 15.21 1.34
CA GLY A 275 12.86 15.40 1.03
C GLY A 275 13.58 15.95 2.25
N GLY A 276 14.89 15.69 2.37
CA GLY A 276 15.70 16.32 3.40
C GLY A 276 15.46 17.84 3.41
N ALA A 277 15.31 18.43 4.59
CA ALA A 277 15.27 19.88 4.86
C ALA A 277 14.54 20.79 3.83
N GLY A 278 13.31 20.45 3.42
CA GLY A 278 12.38 21.42 2.81
C GLY A 278 11.99 21.22 1.34
N ALA A 279 12.48 20.18 0.68
CA ALA A 279 12.01 19.84 -0.66
C ALA A 279 10.61 19.19 -0.63
N ASN A 280 9.66 19.75 -1.37
CA ASN A 280 8.35 19.14 -1.59
C ASN A 280 8.54 17.91 -2.50
N ALA A 281 8.19 16.74 -1.98
CA ALA A 281 8.27 15.51 -2.75
C ALA A 281 6.90 14.85 -2.90
N ILE A 282 6.75 14.16 -4.02
CA ILE A 282 5.56 13.43 -4.42
C ILE A 282 5.91 11.94 -4.52
N MET A 283 4.98 11.11 -4.10
CA MET A 283 5.05 9.68 -4.34
C MET A 283 4.24 9.36 -5.59
N LEU A 284 4.77 8.48 -6.41
CA LEU A 284 4.02 7.85 -7.49
C LEU A 284 3.80 6.38 -7.14
N MET A 285 2.56 5.93 -7.27
CA MET A 285 2.20 4.50 -7.18
C MET A 285 2.24 3.87 -8.55
N LYS A 286 2.49 2.57 -8.58
CA LYS A 286 2.19 1.76 -9.75
C LYS A 286 0.72 1.85 -10.14
N TRP A 287 0.50 1.93 -11.44
CA TRP A 287 -0.80 1.93 -12.09
C TRP A 287 -0.84 0.79 -13.12
N ILE A 288 -0.07 0.85 -14.21
CA ILE A 288 -0.10 -0.16 -15.29
C ILE A 288 1.30 -0.66 -15.65
#